data_AF-S9VKL5-F1
#
_entry.id   AF-S9VKL5-F1
#
_cell.length_a   1.000
_cell.length_b   1.000
_cell.length_c   1.000
_cell.angle_alpha   90.00
_cell.angle_beta   90.00
_cell.angle_gamma   90.00
#
_symmetry.space_group_name_H-M   'P 1'
#
loop_
_entity.id
_entity.type
_entity.pdbx_description
1 polymer ?
#
loop_
_entity_poly.entity_id
_entity_poly.type
_entity_poly.pdbx_seq_one_letter_code
_entity_poly.pdbx_strand_id
1 'polypeptide(L)'
;MLRRCLPCRRRWFIRTPFDCQPMEVATTPSFSNIMGDLVPHKDLSRQDELKLLLERLPAKCDEAKETLLDAQRASRYYRKRFKRGMETQRRHAQRAVAEASDAQLADWAVRKCREIRNPLDI
;
A
#
# COMPACT_ATOMS: atom_id res chain seq x y z
N MET A 1 22.79 13.85 -28.13
CA MET A 1 22.67 13.98 -26.66
C MET A 1 21.68 12.91 -26.16
N LEU A 2 22.18 11.77 -25.68
CA LEU A 2 21.35 10.69 -25.15
C LEU A 2 20.90 11.04 -23.73
N ARG A 3 19.67 11.55 -23.59
CA ARG A 3 19.04 11.72 -22.27
C ARG A 3 18.75 10.33 -21.71
N ARG A 4 19.51 9.94 -20.69
CA ARG A 4 19.23 8.76 -19.86
C ARG A 4 17.88 8.98 -19.17
N CYS A 5 16.82 8.38 -19.68
CA CYS A 5 15.58 8.23 -18.95
C CYS A 5 15.87 7.32 -17.75
N LEU A 6 15.93 7.90 -16.55
CA LEU A 6 15.96 7.15 -15.30
C LEU A 6 14.82 6.13 -15.29
N PRO A 7 15.03 4.90 -14.80
CA PRO A 7 13.97 3.90 -14.75
C PRO A 7 12.84 4.47 -13.90
N CYS A 8 11.67 4.61 -14.52
CA CYS A 8 10.44 5.01 -13.87
C CYS A 8 10.11 3.99 -12.78
N ARG A 9 10.53 4.25 -11.53
CA ARG A 9 9.97 3.55 -10.37
C ARG A 9 8.47 3.78 -10.45
N ARG A 10 7.71 2.73 -10.75
CA ARG A 10 6.24 2.78 -10.77
C ARG A 10 5.80 3.23 -9.38
N ARG A 11 5.30 4.46 -9.26
CA ARG A 11 4.78 5.02 -8.01
C ARG A 11 3.30 4.66 -7.94
N TRP A 12 2.90 3.85 -6.97
CA TRP A 12 1.49 3.54 -6.76
C TRP A 12 0.95 4.49 -5.72
N PHE A 13 -0.17 5.13 -6.06
CA PHE A 13 -0.89 6.00 -5.17
C PHE A 13 -2.12 5.27 -4.66
N ILE A 14 -2.16 4.98 -3.36
CA ILE A 14 -3.38 4.44 -2.74
C ILE A 14 -4.27 5.62 -2.37
N ARG A 15 -5.49 5.64 -2.90
CA ARG A 15 -6.55 6.53 -2.41
C ARG A 15 -6.98 6.02 -1.03
N THR A 16 -6.81 6.84 -0.01
CA THR A 16 -7.32 6.50 1.31
C THR A 16 -8.81 6.87 1.37
N PRO A 17 -9.69 6.03 1.94
CA PRO A 17 -11.12 6.32 1.97
C PRO A 17 -11.50 7.50 2.89
N PHE A 18 -10.52 8.05 3.63
CA PHE A 18 -10.74 9.11 4.62
C PHE A 18 -10.17 10.47 4.19
N ASP A 19 -9.40 10.53 3.10
CA ASP A 19 -8.80 11.76 2.59
C ASP A 19 -8.47 11.65 1.09
N CYS A 20 -8.69 12.74 0.36
CA CYS A 20 -8.36 12.86 -1.08
C CYS A 20 -6.85 12.90 -1.36
N GLN A 21 -5.99 12.83 -0.34
CA GLN A 21 -4.54 12.88 -0.52
C GLN A 21 -4.00 11.49 -0.90
N PRO A 22 -3.50 11.33 -2.14
CA PRO A 22 -2.91 10.07 -2.56
C PRO A 22 -1.64 9.78 -1.76
N MET A 23 -1.52 8.57 -1.22
CA MET A 23 -0.32 8.14 -0.51
C MET A 23 0.58 7.32 -1.44
N GLU A 24 1.82 7.76 -1.61
CA GLU A 24 2.82 7.02 -2.37
C GLU A 24 3.26 5.77 -1.61
N VAL A 25 3.17 4.62 -2.27
CA VAL A 25 3.73 3.36 -1.78
C VAL A 25 4.94 3.02 -2.64
N ALA A 26 6.07 2.83 -1.97
CA ALA A 26 7.30 2.40 -2.63
C ALA A 26 7.12 1.00 -3.22
N THR A 27 7.30 0.88 -4.54
CA THR A 27 7.37 -0.43 -5.20
C THR A 27 8.75 -1.01 -4.95
N THR A 28 8.82 -2.15 -4.27
CA THR A 28 10.07 -2.90 -4.12
C THR A 28 10.37 -3.69 -5.40
N PRO A 29 11.58 -3.57 -5.97
CA PRO A 29 11.98 -4.42 -7.09
C PRO A 29 12.06 -5.88 -6.65
N SER A 30 11.71 -6.80 -7.55
CA SER A 30 11.84 -8.24 -7.29
C SER A 30 13.31 -8.65 -7.21
N PHE A 31 13.59 -9.74 -6.48
CA PHE A 31 14.94 -10.31 -6.41
C PHE A 31 15.51 -10.61 -7.80
N SER A 32 14.69 -11.13 -8.73
CA SER A 32 15.09 -11.39 -10.11
C SER A 32 15.60 -10.13 -10.84
N ASN A 33 14.93 -9.00 -10.64
CA ASN A 33 15.31 -7.72 -11.24
C ASN A 33 16.61 -7.20 -10.63
N ILE A 34 16.77 -7.30 -9.29
CA ILE A 34 17.98 -6.88 -8.60
C ILE A 34 19.18 -7.72 -9.06
N MET A 35 19.01 -9.05 -9.19
CA MET A 35 20.07 -9.94 -9.66
C MET A 35 20.43 -9.70 -11.13
N GLY A 36 19.44 -9.42 -11.99
CA GLY A 36 19.69 -9.06 -13.38
C GLY A 36 20.45 -7.73 -13.55
N ASP A 37 20.24 -6.77 -12.63
CA ASP A 37 21.00 -5.52 -12.59
C ASP A 37 22.44 -5.71 -12.07
N LEU A 38 22.64 -6.68 -11.16
CA LEU A 38 23.93 -6.95 -10.53
C LEU A 38 24.86 -7.75 -11.44
N VAL A 39 24.35 -8.83 -12.05
CA VAL A 39 25.10 -9.71 -12.93
C VAL A 39 24.50 -9.59 -14.33
N PRO A 40 25.11 -8.82 -15.25
CA PRO A 40 24.62 -8.73 -16.61
C PRO A 40 24.71 -10.12 -17.27
N HIS A 41 23.68 -10.51 -18.03
CA HIS A 41 23.54 -11.81 -18.71
C HIS A 41 24.57 -12.12 -19.82
N LYS A 42 25.77 -11.54 -19.76
CA LYS A 42 26.86 -11.84 -20.68
C LYS A 42 27.66 -13.03 -20.15
N ASP A 43 28.33 -13.75 -21.05
CA ASP A 43 29.26 -14.83 -20.74
C ASP A 43 30.45 -14.30 -19.91
N LEU A 44 30.23 -14.12 -18.61
CA LEU A 44 31.25 -13.72 -17.65
C LEU A 44 31.89 -14.98 -17.08
N SER A 45 33.19 -14.89 -16.79
CA SER A 45 33.81 -15.94 -16.00
C SER A 45 33.20 -15.95 -14.61
N ARG A 46 33.08 -17.14 -13.99
CA ARG A 46 32.56 -17.28 -12.63
C ARG A 46 33.28 -16.38 -11.60
N GLN A 47 34.56 -16.12 -11.81
CA GLN A 47 35.35 -15.23 -10.94
C GLN A 47 34.93 -13.77 -11.09
N ASP A 48 34.64 -13.32 -12.32
CA ASP A 48 34.19 -11.96 -12.58
C ASP A 48 32.77 -11.71 -12.07
N GLU A 49 31.89 -12.70 -12.18
CA GLU A 49 30.55 -12.66 -11.59
C GLU A 49 30.60 -12.52 -10.07
N LEU A 50 31.42 -13.34 -9.40
CA LEU A 50 31.60 -13.28 -7.95
C LEU A 50 32.17 -11.94 -7.51
N LYS A 51 33.13 -11.40 -8.25
CA LYS A 51 33.73 -10.09 -7.96
C LYS A 51 32.67 -8.97 -8.07
N LEU A 52 31.87 -8.97 -9.14
CA LEU A 52 30.78 -8.01 -9.33
C LEU A 52 29.72 -8.11 -8.24
N LEU A 53 29.37 -9.32 -7.80
CA LEU A 53 28.44 -9.53 -6.70
C LEU A 53 29.02 -8.97 -5.39
N LEU A 54 30.26 -9.30 -5.05
CA LEU A 54 30.88 -8.81 -3.82
C LEU A 54 31.03 -7.28 -3.80
N GLU A 55 31.28 -6.66 -4.94
CA GLU A 55 31.40 -5.20 -5.06
C GLU A 55 30.05 -4.47 -4.97
N ARG A 56 28.99 -5.02 -5.58
CA ARG A 56 27.72 -4.29 -5.77
C ARG A 56 26.58 -4.72 -4.86
N LEU A 57 26.61 -5.95 -4.37
CA LEU A 57 25.56 -6.52 -3.51
C LEU A 57 25.41 -5.77 -2.18
N PRO A 58 26.48 -5.34 -1.47
CA PRO A 58 26.34 -4.58 -0.23
C PRO A 58 25.53 -3.29 -0.41
N ALA A 59 25.86 -2.49 -1.43
CA ALA A 59 25.15 -1.25 -1.72
C ALA A 59 23.66 -1.49 -2.07
N LYS A 60 23.35 -2.59 -2.77
CA LYS A 60 21.97 -2.98 -3.05
C LYS A 60 21.21 -3.46 -1.82
N CYS A 61 21.87 -4.14 -0.90
CA CYS A 61 21.29 -4.52 0.39
C CYS A 61 20.96 -3.29 1.24
N ASP A 62 21.84 -2.29 1.27
CA ASP A 62 21.59 -1.03 1.97
C ASP A 62 20.41 -0.26 1.36
N GLU A 63 20.35 -0.16 0.03
CA GLU A 63 19.23 0.46 -0.69
C GLU A 63 17.89 -0.26 -0.40
N ALA A 64 17.90 -1.59 -0.37
CA ALA A 64 16.72 -2.39 -0.04
C ALA A 64 16.28 -2.19 1.42
N LYS A 65 17.23 -2.06 2.34
CA LYS A 65 16.97 -1.80 3.76
C LYS A 65 16.31 -0.44 3.97
N GLU A 66 16.82 0.61 3.33
CA GLU A 66 16.19 1.94 3.37
C GLU A 66 14.76 1.91 2.80
N THR A 67 14.58 1.25 1.65
CA THR A 67 13.26 1.09 1.04
C THR A 67 12.27 0.35 1.95
N LEU A 68 12.74 -0.67 2.68
CA LEU A 68 11.93 -1.39 3.67
C LEU A 68 11.53 -0.49 4.84
N LEU A 69 12.46 0.32 5.37
CA LEU A 69 12.18 1.24 6.48
C LEU A 69 11.15 2.30 6.07
N ASP A 70 11.26 2.85 4.86
CA ASP A 70 10.28 3.79 4.32
C ASP A 70 8.91 3.16 4.15
N ALA A 71 8.83 1.94 3.61
CA ALA A 71 7.58 1.20 3.50
C ALA A 71 6.94 0.93 4.88
N GLN A 72 7.75 0.60 5.89
CA GLN A 72 7.26 0.42 7.26
C GLN A 72 6.74 1.73 7.87
N ARG A 73 7.43 2.86 7.64
CA ARG A 73 6.97 4.18 8.08
C ARG A 73 5.65 4.56 7.42
N ALA A 74 5.54 4.40 6.10
CA ALA A 74 4.31 4.64 5.34
C ALA A 74 3.16 3.76 5.84
N SER A 75 3.42 2.48 6.09
CA SER A 75 2.42 1.54 6.64
C SER A 75 1.92 1.96 8.03
N ARG A 76 2.83 2.34 8.95
CA ARG A 76 2.45 2.84 10.28
C ARG A 76 1.63 4.12 10.18
N TYR A 77 2.04 5.04 9.33
CA TYR A 77 1.33 6.29 9.08
C TYR A 77 -0.10 6.02 8.57
N TYR A 78 -0.23 5.15 7.56
CA TYR A 78 -1.53 4.76 7.01
C TYR A 78 -2.43 4.13 8.07
N ARG A 79 -1.94 3.16 8.84
CA ARG A 79 -2.73 2.50 9.91
C ARG A 79 -3.20 3.50 10.96
N LYS A 80 -2.34 4.44 11.37
CA LYS A 80 -2.71 5.50 12.32
C LYS A 80 -3.79 6.41 11.75
N ARG A 81 -3.69 6.80 10.48
CA ARG A 81 -4.69 7.64 9.79
C ARG A 81 -6.01 6.89 9.59
N PHE A 82 -5.96 5.62 9.15
CA PHE A 82 -7.12 4.74 9.00
C PHE A 82 -7.89 4.60 10.32
N LYS A 83 -7.19 4.32 11.43
CA LYS A 83 -7.81 4.22 12.76
C LYS A 83 -8.54 5.51 13.15
N ARG A 84 -7.89 6.67 12.94
CA ARG A 84 -8.51 7.98 13.21
C ARG A 84 -9.73 8.23 12.32
N GLY A 85 -9.65 7.92 11.03
CA GLY A 85 -10.78 8.05 10.10
C GLY A 85 -11.98 7.21 10.53
N MET A 86 -11.75 5.95 10.91
CA MET A 86 -12.77 5.07 11.47
C MET A 86 -13.37 5.59 12.77
N GLU A 87 -12.55 6.12 13.68
CA GLU A 87 -13.04 6.74 14.92
C GLU A 87 -13.92 7.96 14.64
N THR A 88 -13.53 8.81 13.70
CA THR A 88 -14.33 9.97 13.27
C THR A 88 -15.66 9.53 12.64
N GLN A 89 -15.63 8.56 11.73
CA GLN A 89 -16.83 8.01 11.12
C GLN A 89 -17.75 7.38 12.16
N ARG A 90 -17.20 6.64 13.13
CA ARG A 90 -17.96 6.07 14.25
C ARG A 90 -18.62 7.16 15.11
N ARG A 91 -17.91 8.25 15.40
CA ARG A 91 -18.47 9.39 16.15
C ARG A 91 -19.60 10.07 15.38
N HIS A 92 -19.44 10.28 14.08
CA HIS A 92 -20.51 10.83 13.24
C HIS A 92 -21.73 9.91 13.20
N ALA A 93 -21.52 8.60 13.06
CA ALA A 93 -22.61 7.63 13.11
C ALA A 93 -23.32 7.64 14.47
N GLN A 94 -22.58 7.71 15.58
CA GLN A 94 -23.15 7.81 16.92
C GLN A 94 -23.98 9.09 17.12
N ARG A 95 -23.49 10.23 16.61
CA ARG A 95 -24.25 11.49 16.65
C ARG A 95 -25.51 11.42 15.80
N ALA A 96 -25.40 10.91 14.58
CA ALA A 96 -26.55 10.73 13.70
C ALA A 96 -27.62 9.82 14.31
N VAL A 97 -27.21 8.77 15.04
CA VAL A 97 -28.14 7.91 15.79
C VAL A 97 -28.76 8.64 16.98
N ALA A 98 -27.98 9.46 17.71
CA ALA A 98 -28.49 10.23 18.85
C ALA A 98 -29.44 11.37 18.44
N GLU A 99 -29.28 11.91 17.24
CA GLU A 99 -30.12 12.98 16.67
C GLU A 99 -31.33 12.44 15.88
N ALA A 100 -31.35 11.14 15.55
CA ALA A 100 -32.44 10.52 14.82
C ALA A 100 -33.66 10.27 15.72
N SER A 101 -34.85 10.40 15.15
CA SER A 101 -36.08 10.02 15.86
C SER A 101 -36.27 8.50 15.88
N ASP A 102 -37.02 8.00 16.86
CA ASP A 102 -37.32 6.56 16.97
C ASP A 102 -37.95 5.98 15.69
N ALA A 103 -38.77 6.76 14.99
CA ALA A 103 -39.36 6.37 13.71
C ALA A 103 -38.30 6.21 12.59
N GLN A 104 -37.30 7.09 12.56
CA GLN A 104 -36.19 7.01 11.60
C GLN A 104 -35.26 5.83 11.91
N LEU A 105 -35.01 5.56 13.19
CA LEU A 105 -34.22 4.41 13.64
C LEU A 105 -34.93 3.09 13.32
N ALA A 106 -36.25 3.03 13.51
CA ALA A 106 -37.07 1.87 13.16
C ALA A 106 -37.06 1.59 11.64
N ASP A 107 -37.26 2.61 10.80
CA ASP A 107 -37.21 2.44 9.33
C ASP A 107 -35.81 2.03 8.85
N TRP A 108 -34.76 2.63 9.42
CA TRP A 108 -33.38 2.24 9.15
C TRP A 108 -33.11 0.77 9.50
N ALA A 109 -33.55 0.31 10.67
CA ALA A 109 -33.39 -1.07 11.12
C ALA A 109 -34.13 -2.05 10.19
N VAL A 110 -35.37 -1.71 9.78
CA VAL A 110 -36.15 -2.52 8.83
C VAL A 110 -35.44 -2.62 7.48
N ARG A 111 -34.89 -1.52 6.94
CA ARG A 111 -34.15 -1.51 5.67
C ARG A 111 -32.86 -2.33 5.75
N LYS A 112 -32.11 -2.25 6.86
CA LYS A 112 -30.89 -3.05 7.05
C LYS A 112 -31.16 -4.52 7.30
N CYS A 113 -32.23 -4.87 8.00
CA CYS A 113 -32.65 -6.26 8.14
C CYS A 113 -33.21 -6.84 6.83
N ARG A 114 -33.82 -6.02 5.95
CA ARG A 114 -34.23 -6.45 4.59
C ARG A 114 -33.03 -6.77 3.69
N GLU A 115 -31.90 -6.06 3.81
CA GLU A 115 -30.67 -6.42 3.08
C GLU A 115 -30.09 -7.79 3.51
N ILE A 116 -30.44 -8.27 4.72
CA ILE A 116 -30.00 -9.55 5.29
C ILE A 116 -31.12 -10.62 5.18
N ARG A 117 -32.19 -10.38 4.41
CA ARG A 117 -33.19 -11.44 4.15
C ARG A 117 -32.63 -12.46 3.15
N ASN A 118 -32.71 -13.71 3.61
CA ASN A 118 -32.33 -14.99 3.03
C ASN A 118 -32.09 -15.03 1.50
N PRO A 119 -30.93 -15.49 1.00
CA PRO A 119 -30.67 -15.68 -0.43
C PRO A 119 -31.49 -16.81 -1.09
N LEU A 120 -32.53 -17.31 -0.40
CA LEU A 120 -33.42 -18.39 -0.86
C LEU A 120 -34.87 -17.92 -1.05
N ASP A 121 -35.17 -16.63 -0.85
CA ASP A 121 -36.49 -16.07 -1.17
C ASP A 121 -36.51 -15.63 -2.66
N ILE A 122 -36.52 -16.60 -3.58
CA ILE A 122 -36.99 -16.50 -4.99
C ILE A 122 -37.99 -17.62 -5.24
#